data_AF-A0A350MMS7-F1
#
_entry.id   AF-A0A350MMS7-F1
#
_cell.length_a   1.000
_cell.length_b   1.000
_cell.length_c   1.000
_cell.angle_alpha   90.00
_cell.angle_beta   90.00
_cell.angle_gamma   90.00
#
_symmetry.space_group_name_H-M   'P 1'
#
loop_
_entity.id
_entity.type
_entity.pdbx_description
1 polymer ?
#
loop_
_entity_poly.entity_id
_entity_poly.type
_entity_poly.pdbx_seq_one_letter_code
_entity_poly.pdbx_strand_id
1 'polypeptide(L)'
;MPTASSLPPNLRGQSHLARKHLKQVIHIPTSLETYVGQEPIVMEGAAFLPALVHAWGVPPSHALFLVPTKPFQVENYSQREWVKPILESCADPEQAFSNWMERDHRFGQGIIQQAEALGYQAITVDDQLYIDSIYAVVIEHFSLPKD
;
A
#
# COMPACT_ATOMS: atom_id res chain seq x y z
N MET A 1 -28.98 11.26 -6.66
CA MET A 1 -27.78 11.40 -5.80
C MET A 1 -28.24 11.79 -4.40
N PRO A 2 -27.85 11.08 -3.33
CA PRO A 2 -28.22 11.48 -1.97
C PRO A 2 -27.48 12.78 -1.61
N THR A 3 -28.20 13.77 -1.11
CA THR A 3 -27.63 15.03 -0.65
C THR A 3 -26.97 14.85 0.72
N ALA A 4 -25.97 15.68 1.00
CA ALA A 4 -25.11 15.66 2.20
C ALA A 4 -25.85 15.78 3.56
N SER A 5 -27.18 15.91 3.56
CA SER A 5 -28.02 15.98 4.75
C SER A 5 -28.37 14.61 5.36
N SER A 6 -28.09 13.51 4.65
CA SER A 6 -28.49 12.14 5.05
C SER A 6 -27.47 11.37 5.90
N LEU A 7 -26.31 11.97 6.23
CA LEU A 7 -25.26 11.29 7.00
C LEU A 7 -25.34 11.57 8.52
N PRO A 8 -25.06 10.55 9.35
CA PRO A 8 -25.09 10.66 10.81
C PRO A 8 -24.04 11.68 11.32
N PRO A 9 -24.32 12.36 12.45
CA PRO A 9 -23.56 13.52 12.90
C PRO A 9 -22.07 13.27 13.14
N ASN A 10 -21.67 12.04 13.47
CA ASN A 10 -20.27 11.63 13.69
C ASN A 10 -19.42 11.55 12.41
N LEU A 11 -20.02 11.63 11.22
CA LEU A 11 -19.31 11.56 9.93
C LEU A 11 -19.19 12.92 9.22
N ARG A 12 -19.81 13.98 9.75
CA ARG A 12 -19.85 15.31 9.09
C ARG A 12 -18.48 15.99 9.03
N GLY A 13 -17.60 15.74 10.01
CA GLY A 13 -16.24 16.29 10.08
C GLY A 13 -15.16 15.50 9.31
N GLN A 14 -15.43 14.25 8.92
CA GLN A 14 -14.47 13.41 8.19
C GLN A 14 -14.44 13.72 6.69
N SER A 15 -15.38 14.55 6.21
CA SER A 15 -15.59 14.79 4.79
C SER A 15 -14.46 15.57 4.11
N HIS A 16 -13.72 16.44 4.82
CA HIS A 16 -12.63 17.22 4.21
C HIS A 16 -11.34 16.40 4.05
N LEU A 17 -11.00 15.59 5.06
CA LEU A 17 -9.80 14.74 5.04
C LEU A 17 -9.97 13.55 4.07
N ALA A 18 -11.14 12.93 4.04
CA ALA A 18 -11.48 11.88 3.07
C ALA A 18 -11.49 12.42 1.62
N ARG A 19 -11.99 13.65 1.40
CA ARG A 19 -11.93 14.32 0.08
C ARG A 19 -10.50 14.66 -0.35
N LYS A 20 -9.61 15.00 0.58
CA LYS A 20 -8.20 15.29 0.26
C LYS A 20 -7.42 14.03 -0.15
N HIS A 21 -7.69 12.90 0.51
CA HIS A 21 -7.08 11.60 0.14
C HIS A 21 -7.61 11.07 -1.18
N LEU A 22 -8.92 11.22 -1.45
CA LEU A 22 -9.50 10.86 -2.75
C LEU A 22 -8.92 11.70 -3.90
N LYS A 23 -8.56 12.97 -3.65
CA LYS A 23 -7.94 13.84 -4.67
C LYS A 23 -6.53 13.40 -5.10
N GLN A 24 -5.75 12.78 -4.23
CA GLN A 24 -4.42 12.25 -4.62
C GLN A 24 -4.55 10.99 -5.48
N VAL A 25 -5.51 10.11 -5.17
CA VAL A 25 -5.77 8.89 -5.94
C VAL A 25 -6.30 9.20 -7.35
N ILE A 26 -7.10 10.27 -7.50
CA ILE A 26 -7.66 10.68 -8.80
C ILE A 26 -6.59 11.31 -9.72
N HIS A 27 -5.47 11.80 -9.21
CA HIS A 27 -4.48 12.50 -10.05
C HIS A 27 -3.47 11.58 -10.74
N ILE A 28 -3.25 10.37 -10.22
CA ILE A 28 -2.25 9.45 -10.78
C ILE A 28 -2.58 9.08 -12.24
N PRO A 29 -3.82 8.66 -12.60
CA PRO A 29 -4.15 8.35 -13.99
C PRO A 29 -3.94 9.55 -14.93
N THR A 30 -4.35 10.76 -14.50
CA THR A 30 -4.20 11.98 -15.30
C THR A 30 -2.73 12.40 -15.49
N SER A 31 -1.86 12.15 -14.49
CA SER A 31 -0.42 12.41 -14.61
C SER A 31 0.31 11.40 -15.49
N LEU A 32 -0.23 10.18 -15.68
CA LEU A 32 0.37 9.17 -16.54
C LEU A 32 0.12 9.45 -18.03
N GLU A 33 -0.90 10.25 -18.38
CA GLU A 33 -1.21 10.61 -19.77
C GLU A 33 -0.01 11.27 -20.48
N THR A 34 0.85 11.98 -19.75
CA THR A 34 2.07 12.59 -20.31
C THR A 34 3.20 11.61 -20.59
N TYR A 35 3.10 10.38 -20.09
CA TYR A 35 4.09 9.30 -20.27
C TYR A 35 3.61 8.19 -21.21
N VAL A 36 2.37 8.28 -21.72
CA VAL A 36 1.81 7.30 -22.68
C VAL A 36 2.70 7.24 -23.93
N GLY A 37 3.23 6.06 -24.23
CA GLY A 37 4.08 5.82 -25.40
C GLY A 37 5.59 5.94 -25.13
N GLN A 38 6.00 6.24 -23.89
CA GLN A 38 7.38 6.10 -23.44
C GLN A 38 7.59 4.72 -22.80
N GLU A 39 8.83 4.40 -22.43
CA GLU A 39 9.22 3.10 -21.85
C GLU A 39 8.27 2.62 -20.74
N PRO A 40 8.19 1.30 -20.46
CA PRO A 40 7.37 0.75 -19.38
C PRO A 40 7.62 1.47 -18.05
N ILE A 41 6.54 1.85 -17.35
CA ILE A 41 6.61 2.60 -16.08
C ILE A 41 6.36 1.64 -14.93
N VAL A 42 7.23 1.70 -13.91
CA VAL A 42 7.00 1.04 -12.63
C VAL A 42 6.33 2.01 -11.66
N MET A 43 5.25 1.57 -11.04
CA MET A 43 4.53 2.32 -10.00
C MET A 43 4.61 1.56 -8.69
N GLU A 44 5.05 2.23 -7.63
CA GLU A 44 5.22 1.60 -6.31
C GLU A 44 4.69 2.47 -5.16
N GLY A 45 4.26 1.81 -4.09
CA GLY A 45 3.85 2.47 -2.85
C GLY A 45 2.55 1.93 -2.25
N ALA A 46 2.36 2.21 -0.96
CA ALA A 46 1.22 1.69 -0.19
C ALA A 46 -0.15 2.23 -0.62
N ALA A 47 -0.20 3.30 -1.42
CA ALA A 47 -1.46 3.89 -1.89
C ALA A 47 -2.12 3.08 -3.04
N PHE A 48 -1.39 2.16 -3.67
CA PHE A 48 -1.90 1.28 -4.72
C PHE A 48 -2.64 0.10 -4.09
N LEU A 49 -3.89 0.30 -3.69
CA LEU A 49 -4.73 -0.77 -3.16
C LEU A 49 -5.16 -1.72 -4.30
N PRO A 50 -5.27 -3.04 -4.10
CA PRO A 50 -5.71 -3.97 -5.14
C PRO A 50 -7.05 -3.57 -5.76
N ALA A 51 -8.01 -3.10 -4.97
CA ALA A 51 -9.29 -2.62 -5.49
C ALA A 51 -9.18 -1.37 -6.41
N LEU A 52 -8.21 -0.48 -6.14
CA LEU A 52 -7.98 0.71 -6.96
C LEU A 52 -7.26 0.34 -8.26
N VAL A 53 -6.21 -0.48 -8.16
CA VAL A 53 -5.47 -1.03 -9.30
C VAL A 53 -6.41 -1.78 -10.24
N HIS A 54 -7.33 -2.57 -9.67
CA HIS A 54 -8.39 -3.23 -10.42
C HIS A 54 -9.34 -2.26 -11.12
N ALA A 55 -9.80 -1.22 -10.41
CA ALA A 55 -10.68 -0.21 -10.97
C ALA A 55 -10.03 0.60 -12.12
N TRP A 56 -8.69 0.66 -12.17
CA TRP A 56 -7.93 1.24 -13.28
C TRP A 56 -7.76 0.29 -14.48
N GLY A 57 -8.22 -0.96 -14.37
CA GLY A 57 -8.13 -1.95 -15.45
C GLY A 57 -6.75 -2.59 -15.60
N VAL A 58 -5.89 -2.50 -14.58
CA VAL A 58 -4.57 -3.14 -14.60
C VAL A 58 -4.74 -4.66 -14.44
N PRO A 59 -4.25 -5.49 -15.38
CA PRO A 59 -4.41 -6.93 -15.28
C PRO A 59 -3.58 -7.52 -14.12
N PRO A 60 -3.99 -8.67 -13.55
CA PRO A 60 -3.26 -9.30 -12.45
C PRO A 60 -1.78 -9.59 -12.71
N SER A 61 -1.39 -9.84 -13.96
CA SER A 61 0.01 -10.06 -14.35
C SER A 61 0.87 -8.79 -14.32
N HIS A 62 0.26 -7.62 -14.15
CA HIS A 62 0.95 -6.31 -14.11
C HIS A 62 0.90 -5.68 -12.71
N ALA A 63 0.51 -6.44 -11.67
CA ALA A 63 0.50 -5.95 -10.30
C ALA A 63 0.80 -7.07 -9.30
N LEU A 64 1.81 -6.82 -8.47
CA LEU A 64 2.27 -7.72 -7.41
C LEU A 64 2.29 -6.96 -6.08
N PHE A 65 1.74 -7.56 -5.03
CA PHE A 65 1.69 -6.95 -3.71
C PHE A 65 2.67 -7.64 -2.76
N LEU A 66 3.68 -6.91 -2.26
CA LEU A 66 4.59 -7.39 -1.22
C LEU A 66 4.11 -6.87 0.14
N VAL A 67 3.75 -7.78 1.04
CA VAL A 67 3.17 -7.43 2.34
C VAL A 67 4.01 -8.05 3.46
N PRO A 68 4.62 -7.26 4.36
CA PRO A 68 5.45 -7.84 5.41
C PRO A 68 4.61 -8.56 6.48
N THR A 69 5.18 -9.60 7.09
CA THR A 69 4.67 -10.10 8.38
C THR A 69 4.86 -9.06 9.47
N LYS A 70 4.03 -9.11 10.50
CA LYS A 70 4.13 -8.17 11.63
C LYS A 70 5.50 -8.23 12.33
N PRO A 71 6.06 -9.41 12.68
CA PRO A 71 7.37 -9.47 13.34
C PRO A 71 8.47 -8.85 12.47
N PHE A 72 8.51 -9.22 11.19
CA PHE A 72 9.45 -8.66 10.22
C PHE A 72 9.33 -7.14 10.13
N GLN A 73 8.10 -6.62 10.03
CA GLN A 73 7.87 -5.19 9.95
C GLN A 73 8.33 -4.44 11.21
N VAL A 74 8.01 -4.95 12.40
CA VAL A 74 8.41 -4.36 13.70
C VAL A 74 9.93 -4.30 13.81
N GLU A 75 10.61 -5.41 13.54
CA GLU A 75 12.07 -5.49 13.60
C GLU A 75 12.72 -4.49 12.63
N ASN A 76 12.30 -4.49 11.37
CA ASN A 76 12.86 -3.61 10.35
C ASN A 76 12.58 -2.13 10.62
N TYR A 77 11.37 -1.77 11.09
CA TYR A 77 11.02 -0.38 11.37
C TYR A 77 11.73 0.17 12.61
N SER A 78 11.98 -0.67 13.63
CA SER A 78 12.68 -0.26 14.85
C SER A 78 14.13 0.20 14.58
N GLN A 79 14.73 -0.29 13.49
CA GLN A 79 16.11 0.02 13.09
C GLN A 79 16.22 1.32 12.26
N ARG A 80 15.09 1.89 11.81
CA ARG A 80 15.09 3.07 10.92
C ARG A 80 15.32 4.34 11.72
N GLU A 81 16.41 5.05 11.41
CA GLU A 81 16.79 6.28 12.11
C GLU A 81 15.71 7.37 12.07
N TRP A 82 15.01 7.50 10.95
CA TRP A 82 13.96 8.51 10.76
C TRP A 82 12.68 8.25 11.58
N VAL A 83 12.48 7.03 12.09
CA VAL A 83 11.31 6.69 12.93
C VAL A 83 11.43 7.31 14.33
N LYS A 84 12.66 7.36 14.86
CA LYS A 84 12.94 7.86 16.22
C LYS A 84 12.39 9.27 16.49
N PRO A 85 12.70 10.31 15.70
CA PRO A 85 12.21 11.67 15.98
C PRO A 85 10.68 11.79 15.88
N ILE A 86 10.02 10.94 15.08
CA ILE A 86 8.55 10.92 14.99
C ILE A 86 7.96 10.37 16.30
N LEU A 87 8.51 9.25 16.79
CA LEU A 87 8.03 8.63 18.03
C LEU A 87 8.34 9.49 19.25
N GLU A 88 9.51 10.12 19.32
CA GLU A 88 9.90 11.02 20.41
C GLU A 88 9.01 12.27 20.53
N SER A 89 8.31 12.64 19.44
CA SER A 89 7.31 13.72 19.47
C SER A 89 5.97 13.31 20.10
N CYS A 90 5.77 12.02 20.37
CA CYS A 90 4.57 11.48 21.00
C CYS A 90 4.71 11.46 22.52
N ALA A 91 3.60 11.60 23.25
CA ALA A 91 3.60 11.52 24.71
C ALA A 91 4.02 10.13 25.25
N ASP A 92 3.76 9.08 24.48
CA ASP A 92 4.15 7.70 24.75
C ASP A 92 4.72 7.08 23.45
N PRO A 93 6.05 7.10 23.26
CA PRO A 93 6.70 6.61 22.05
C PRO A 93 6.50 5.10 21.81
N GLU A 94 6.49 4.29 22.87
CA GLU A 94 6.34 2.83 22.77
C GLU A 94 4.93 2.47 22.33
N GLN A 95 3.92 3.07 22.96
CA GLN A 95 2.52 2.86 22.59
C GLN A 95 2.24 3.39 21.18
N ALA A 96 2.82 4.53 20.79
CA ALA A 96 2.71 5.07 19.45
C ALA A 96 3.28 4.11 18.40
N PHE A 97 4.47 3.53 18.66
CA PHE A 97 5.09 2.57 17.76
C PHE A 97 4.26 1.28 17.65
N SER A 98 3.80 0.73 18.77
CA SER A 98 2.94 -0.46 18.79
C SER A 98 1.65 -0.23 17.97
N ASN A 99 1.00 0.92 18.15
CA ASN A 99 -0.21 1.27 17.41
C ASN A 99 0.05 1.43 15.92
N TRP A 100 1.18 2.04 15.55
CA TRP A 100 1.58 2.17 14.16
C TRP A 100 1.80 0.79 13.53
N MET A 101 2.61 -0.07 14.15
CA MET A 101 2.87 -1.41 13.62
C MET A 101 1.60 -2.27 13.53
N GLU A 102 0.68 -2.13 14.48
CA GLU A 102 -0.62 -2.79 14.43
C GLU A 102 -1.50 -2.26 13.29
N ARG A 103 -1.53 -0.95 13.07
CA ARG A 103 -2.25 -0.34 11.95
C ARG A 103 -1.73 -0.87 10.62
N ASP A 104 -0.41 -0.87 10.44
CA ASP A 104 0.21 -1.29 9.18
C ASP A 104 0.04 -2.80 8.95
N HIS A 105 0.08 -3.62 10.00
CA HIS A 105 -0.23 -5.04 9.91
C HIS A 105 -1.67 -5.29 9.42
N ARG A 106 -2.66 -4.62 10.02
CA ARG A 106 -4.07 -4.74 9.59
C ARG A 106 -4.29 -4.22 8.18
N PHE A 107 -3.58 -3.15 7.80
CA PHE A 107 -3.60 -2.65 6.43
C PHE A 107 -3.08 -3.72 5.46
N GLY A 108 -1.95 -4.36 5.77
CA GLY A 108 -1.41 -5.47 5.00
C GLY A 108 -2.37 -6.66 4.87
N GLN A 109 -3.05 -7.05 5.96
CA GLN A 109 -4.09 -8.09 5.90
C GLN A 109 -5.22 -7.72 4.93
N GLY A 110 -5.64 -6.46 4.93
CA GLY A 110 -6.62 -5.94 3.97
C GLY A 110 -6.13 -6.00 2.52
N ILE A 111 -4.84 -5.75 2.27
CA ILE A 111 -4.24 -5.90 0.93
C ILE A 111 -4.29 -7.36 0.48
N ILE A 112 -3.87 -8.31 1.33
CA ILE A 112 -3.88 -9.73 1.01
C ILE A 112 -5.30 -10.20 0.67
N GLN A 113 -6.28 -9.85 1.51
CA GLN A 113 -7.69 -10.21 1.29
C GLN A 113 -8.26 -9.64 -0.02
N GLN A 114 -7.95 -8.37 -0.33
CA GLN A 114 -8.41 -7.75 -1.57
C GLN A 114 -7.72 -8.34 -2.80
N ALA A 115 -6.41 -8.61 -2.72
CA ALA A 115 -5.65 -9.22 -3.79
C ALA A 115 -6.20 -10.61 -4.13
N GLU A 116 -6.42 -11.46 -3.11
CA GLU A 116 -7.02 -12.78 -3.26
C GLU A 116 -8.41 -12.69 -3.91
N ALA A 117 -9.28 -11.82 -3.40
CA ALA A 117 -10.64 -11.66 -3.92
C ALA A 117 -10.70 -11.17 -5.37
N LEU A 118 -9.67 -10.45 -5.84
CA LEU A 118 -9.60 -9.86 -7.18
C LEU A 118 -8.64 -10.62 -8.12
N GLY A 119 -8.04 -11.71 -7.66
CA GLY A 119 -7.14 -12.56 -8.44
C GLY A 119 -5.72 -11.98 -8.63
N TYR A 120 -5.30 -11.02 -7.83
CA TYR A 120 -3.92 -10.52 -7.82
C TYR A 120 -3.02 -11.39 -6.94
N GLN A 121 -1.75 -11.48 -7.30
CA GLN A 121 -0.76 -12.14 -6.47
C GLN A 121 -0.33 -11.22 -5.32
N ALA A 122 -0.35 -11.75 -4.09
CA ALA A 122 0.24 -11.12 -2.92
C ALA A 122 1.26 -12.08 -2.28
N ILE A 123 2.42 -11.56 -1.91
CA ILE A 123 3.50 -12.30 -1.26
C ILE A 123 3.63 -11.75 0.15
N THR A 124 3.57 -12.65 1.12
CA THR A 124 3.88 -12.29 2.50
C THR A 124 5.40 -12.37 2.69
N VAL A 125 6.03 -11.27 3.11
CA VAL A 125 7.48 -11.15 3.30
C VAL A 125 7.83 -11.32 4.77
N ASP A 126 8.72 -12.25 5.08
CA ASP A 126 9.24 -12.49 6.42
C ASP A 126 10.78 -12.51 6.42
N ASP A 127 11.36 -12.84 7.57
CA ASP A 127 12.80 -12.96 7.80
C ASP A 127 13.43 -14.19 7.15
N GLN A 128 12.62 -15.11 6.61
CA GLN A 128 13.07 -16.34 5.97
C GLN A 128 13.14 -16.21 4.44
N LEU A 129 12.44 -15.23 3.87
CA LEU A 129 12.49 -14.93 2.45
C LEU A 129 13.71 -14.08 2.11
N TYR A 130 14.69 -14.72 1.45
CA TYR A 130 15.86 -14.03 0.92
C TYR A 130 15.46 -13.09 -0.22
N ILE A 131 16.20 -11.98 -0.33
CA ILE A 131 16.02 -10.99 -1.39
C ILE A 131 16.03 -11.62 -2.79
N ASP A 132 16.91 -12.59 -3.02
CA ASP A 132 17.03 -13.30 -4.30
C ASP A 132 15.78 -14.13 -4.63
N SER A 133 15.11 -14.68 -3.61
CA SER A 133 13.86 -15.42 -3.78
C SER A 133 12.72 -14.49 -4.16
N ILE A 134 12.61 -13.33 -3.49
CA ILE A 134 11.60 -12.31 -3.83
C ILE A 134 11.88 -11.77 -5.24
N TYR A 135 13.14 -11.49 -5.57
CA TYR A 135 13.56 -11.05 -6.89
C TYR A 135 13.15 -12.05 -7.97
N ALA A 136 13.42 -13.35 -7.77
CA ALA A 136 13.02 -14.38 -8.72
C ALA A 136 11.51 -14.41 -8.98
N VAL A 137 10.69 -14.28 -7.92
CA VAL A 137 9.22 -14.24 -8.07
C VAL A 137 8.77 -12.98 -8.80
N VAL A 138 9.37 -11.82 -8.53
CA VAL A 138 9.05 -10.56 -9.22
C VAL A 138 9.37 -10.69 -10.71
N ILE A 139 10.57 -11.17 -11.06
CA ILE A 139 11.00 -11.36 -12.45
C ILE A 139 10.06 -12.32 -13.18
N GLU A 140 9.71 -13.44 -12.56
CA GLU A 140 8.79 -14.42 -13.13
C GLU A 140 7.38 -13.83 -13.33
N HIS A 141 6.84 -13.16 -12.30
CA HIS A 141 5.50 -12.56 -12.33
C HIS A 141 5.34 -11.56 -13.48
N PHE A 142 6.33 -10.68 -13.66
CA PHE A 142 6.32 -9.66 -14.71
C PHE A 142 6.92 -10.12 -16.05
N SER A 143 7.36 -11.38 -16.15
CA SER A 143 8.02 -11.92 -17.35
C SER A 143 9.21 -11.07 -17.81
N LEU A 144 10.00 -10.56 -16.86
CA LEU A 144 11.16 -9.72 -17.14
C LEU A 144 12.36 -10.59 -17.60
N PRO A 145 13.29 -10.02 -18.39
CA PRO A 145 14.54 -10.70 -18.71
C PRO A 145 15.31 -11.04 -17.44
N LYS A 146 15.95 -12.20 -17.42
CA LYS A 146 16.95 -12.52 -16.40
C LYS A 146 18.30 -12.02 -16.91
N ASP A 147 18.92 -11.13 -16.15
CA ASP A 147 20.30 -10.65 -16.41
C ASP A 147 21.35 -11.70 -16.00
#